data_AF-A0A0W0HD27-F1
#
_entry.id   AF-A0A0W0HD27-F1
#
_cell.length_a   1.000
_cell.length_b   1.000
_cell.length_c   1.000
_cell.angle_alpha   90.00
_cell.angle_beta   90.00
_cell.angle_gamma   90.00
#
_symmetry.space_group_name_H-M   'P 1'
#
loop_
_entity.id
_entity.type
_entity.pdbx_description
1 polymer ?
#
loop_
_entity_poly.entity_id
_entity_poly.type
_entity_poly.pdbx_seq_one_letter_code
_entity_poly.pdbx_strand_id
1 'polypeptide(L)'
;MIKDTPNPPAHQDYDTSTLHEVAYRAINHYLNPGKPIAESSEGIFTVRADLGTETLLVNASQDLASISDIANHLAFEIEGSQRNVALGICRMLEGVQLLVD
;
A
#
# COMPACT_ATOMS: atom_id res chain seq x y z
N MET A 1 35.99 -0.25 -37.49
CA MET A 1 35.81 -0.20 -36.02
C MET A 1 35.33 -1.55 -35.56
N ILE A 2 36.17 -2.31 -34.85
CA ILE A 2 35.76 -3.53 -34.17
C ILE A 2 35.17 -3.10 -32.82
N LYS A 3 33.96 -3.57 -32.51
CA LYS A 3 33.32 -3.33 -31.21
C LYS A 3 33.92 -4.33 -30.23
N ASP A 4 34.94 -3.91 -29.48
CA ASP A 4 35.44 -4.68 -28.34
C ASP A 4 34.30 -4.84 -27.35
N THR A 5 33.72 -6.05 -27.32
CA THR A 5 32.70 -6.40 -26.35
C THR A 5 33.47 -6.87 -25.12
N PRO A 6 33.32 -6.24 -23.95
CA PRO A 6 34.01 -6.68 -22.75
C PRO A 6 33.69 -8.15 -22.48
N ASN A 7 34.73 -8.96 -22.29
CA ASN A 7 34.59 -10.34 -21.85
C ASN A 7 33.75 -10.37 -20.56
N PRO A 8 32.76 -11.26 -20.41
CA PRO A 8 32.04 -11.39 -19.15
C PRO A 8 33.02 -11.56 -17.98
N PRO A 9 32.70 -11.01 -16.80
CA PRO A 9 33.57 -11.13 -15.64
C PRO A 9 33.85 -12.61 -15.37
N ALA A 10 35.11 -12.91 -15.00
CA ALA A 10 35.52 -14.26 -14.64
C ALA A 10 34.53 -14.85 -13.63
N HIS A 11 34.20 -16.14 -13.81
CA HIS A 11 33.32 -16.88 -12.92
C HIS A 11 33.78 -16.62 -11.47
N GLN A 12 32.92 -15.99 -10.67
CA GLN A 12 33.22 -15.81 -9.26
C GLN A 12 33.29 -17.22 -8.67
N ASP A 13 34.45 -17.58 -8.12
CA ASP A 13 34.63 -18.83 -7.37
C ASP A 13 33.83 -18.71 -6.07
N TYR A 14 32.52 -18.93 -6.18
CA TYR A 14 31.66 -19.02 -5.02
C TYR A 14 32.02 -20.29 -4.26
N ASP A 15 32.45 -20.13 -3.01
CA ASP A 15 32.65 -21.28 -2.14
C ASP A 15 31.33 -22.03 -2.01
N THR A 16 31.32 -23.30 -2.44
CA THR A 16 30.15 -24.19 -2.37
C THR A 16 29.50 -24.23 -0.98
N SER A 17 30.30 -24.06 0.07
CA SER A 17 29.81 -23.96 1.46
C SER A 17 28.95 -22.71 1.67
N THR A 18 29.38 -21.57 1.11
CA THR A 18 28.61 -20.31 1.19
C THR A 18 27.32 -20.39 0.38
N LEU A 19 27.35 -21.00 -0.81
CA LEU A 19 26.14 -21.20 -1.61
C LEU A 19 25.15 -22.11 -0.89
N HIS A 20 25.65 -23.15 -0.21
CA HIS A 20 24.84 -24.09 0.55
C HIS A 20 24.18 -23.44 1.77
N GLU A 21 24.92 -22.61 2.50
CA GLU A 21 24.39 -21.85 3.64
C GLU A 21 23.30 -20.87 3.19
N VAL A 22 23.57 -20.09 2.15
CA VAL A 22 22.60 -19.13 1.59
C VAL A 22 21.35 -19.86 1.09
N ALA A 23 21.51 -21.00 0.41
CA ALA A 23 20.40 -21.81 -0.05
C ALA A 23 19.55 -22.31 1.13
N TYR A 24 20.16 -22.85 2.18
CA TYR A 24 19.43 -23.29 3.36
C TYR A 24 18.74 -22.15 4.10
N ARG A 25 19.38 -20.98 4.19
CA ARG A 25 18.78 -19.80 4.77
C ARG A 25 17.56 -19.35 3.98
N ALA A 26 17.64 -19.31 2.66
CA ALA A 26 16.51 -18.98 1.78
C ALA A 26 15.39 -20.00 1.92
N ILE A 27 15.70 -21.31 1.85
CA ILE A 27 14.72 -22.39 2.02
C ILE A 27 14.00 -22.26 3.36
N ASN A 28 14.73 -22.08 4.46
CA ASN A 28 14.11 -21.92 5.77
C ASN A 28 13.27 -20.65 5.87
N HIS A 29 13.72 -19.54 5.28
CA HIS A 29 12.97 -18.28 5.27
C HIS A 29 11.62 -18.40 4.56
N TYR A 30 11.57 -19.09 3.42
CA TYR A 30 10.34 -19.22 2.62
C TYR A 30 9.46 -20.40 3.02
N LEU A 31 10.04 -21.53 3.46
CA LEU A 31 9.30 -22.75 3.76
C LEU A 31 8.95 -22.92 5.24
N ASN A 32 9.77 -22.34 6.13
CA ASN A 32 9.54 -22.36 7.59
C ASN A 32 9.50 -20.94 8.14
N PRO A 33 8.62 -20.05 7.64
CA PRO A 33 8.44 -18.76 8.27
C PRO A 33 8.04 -19.01 9.73
N GLY A 34 8.79 -18.45 10.67
CA GLY A 34 8.44 -18.51 12.08
C GLY A 34 7.03 -17.97 12.31
N LYS A 35 6.49 -18.19 13.52
CA LYS A 35 5.17 -17.64 13.87
C LYS A 35 5.20 -16.13 13.61
N PRO A 36 4.26 -15.57 12.82
CA PRO A 36 4.29 -14.15 12.51
C PRO A 36 4.35 -13.37 13.81
N ILE A 37 5.41 -12.57 13.94
CA ILE A 37 5.50 -11.58 15.01
C ILE A 37 4.30 -10.68 14.78
N ALA A 38 3.40 -10.58 15.76
CA ALA A 38 2.31 -9.63 15.68
C ALA A 38 2.95 -8.25 15.55
N GLU A 39 2.92 -7.70 14.34
CA GLU A 39 3.36 -6.34 14.11
C GLU A 39 2.52 -5.46 15.02
N SER A 40 3.18 -4.63 15.83
CA SER A 40 2.48 -3.64 16.62
C SER A 40 1.67 -2.80 15.65
N SER A 41 0.35 -2.91 15.72
CA SER A 41 -0.56 -2.12 14.91
C SER A 41 -0.42 -0.65 15.31
N GLU A 42 0.60 0.02 14.78
CA GLU A 42 0.76 1.48 14.81
C GLU A 42 -0.22 2.17 13.83
N GLY A 43 -1.24 1.45 13.37
CA GLY A 43 -2.31 2.00 12.55
C GLY A 43 -3.26 2.88 13.36
N ILE A 44 -3.66 4.01 12.78
CA ILE A 44 -4.67 4.92 13.34
C ILE A 44 -6.06 4.26 13.34
N PHE A 45 -6.27 3.27 12.47
CA PHE A 45 -7.54 2.55 12.31
C PHE A 45 -7.31 1.03 12.38
N THR A 46 -8.32 0.31 12.86
CA THR A 46 -8.30 -1.16 12.95
C THR A 46 -9.54 -1.75 12.29
N VAL A 47 -9.34 -2.83 11.54
CA VAL A 47 -10.41 -3.59 10.89
C VAL A 47 -11.07 -4.55 11.88
N ARG A 48 -12.40 -4.64 11.84
CA ARG A 48 -13.17 -5.63 12.58
C ARG A 48 -12.81 -7.04 12.13
N ALA A 49 -12.39 -7.88 13.07
CA ALA A 49 -11.91 -9.23 12.78
C ALA A 49 -13.00 -10.22 12.31
N ASP A 50 -14.28 -9.89 12.50
CA ASP A 50 -15.42 -10.73 12.13
C ASP A 50 -15.96 -10.44 10.72
N LEU A 51 -15.39 -9.46 10.01
CA LEU A 51 -15.81 -9.06 8.68
C LEU A 51 -14.64 -9.20 7.70
N GLY A 52 -14.97 -9.55 6.45
CA GLY A 52 -13.97 -9.62 5.39
C GLY A 52 -13.37 -8.24 5.11
N THR A 53 -12.05 -8.15 4.99
CA THR A 53 -11.35 -6.91 4.63
C THR A 53 -11.88 -6.32 3.32
N GLU A 54 -12.17 -7.15 2.32
CA GLU A 54 -12.77 -6.72 1.06
C GLU A 54 -14.13 -6.04 1.27
N THR A 55 -15.02 -6.64 2.06
CA THR A 55 -16.34 -6.05 2.37
C THR A 55 -16.20 -4.67 3.02
N LEU A 56 -15.23 -4.53 3.93
CA LEU A 56 -14.99 -3.27 4.62
C LEU A 56 -14.40 -2.20 3.70
N LEU A 57 -13.46 -2.57 2.82
CA LEU A 57 -12.87 -1.65 1.85
C LEU A 57 -13.91 -1.21 0.82
N VAL A 58 -14.74 -2.13 0.32
CA VAL A 58 -15.83 -1.79 -0.61
C VAL A 58 -16.82 -0.83 0.06
N ASN A 59 -17.24 -1.10 1.30
CA ASN A 59 -18.13 -0.20 2.02
C ASN A 59 -17.49 1.17 2.25
N ALA A 60 -16.22 1.22 2.67
CA ALA A 60 -15.51 2.47 2.89
C ALA A 60 -15.36 3.29 1.60
N SER A 61 -14.99 2.65 0.49
CA SER A 61 -14.87 3.30 -0.83
C SER A 61 -16.23 3.82 -1.31
N GLN A 62 -17.30 3.06 -1.13
CA GLN A 62 -18.66 3.49 -1.47
C GLN A 62 -19.12 4.67 -0.60
N ASP A 63 -18.88 4.64 0.71
CA ASP A 63 -19.20 5.74 1.63
C ASP A 63 -18.43 7.01 1.23
N LEU A 64 -17.13 6.90 0.94
CA LEU A 64 -16.31 8.04 0.52
C LEU A 64 -16.77 8.63 -0.81
N ALA A 65 -17.08 7.80 -1.80
CA ALA A 65 -17.64 8.25 -3.08
C ALA A 65 -18.97 8.99 -2.86
N SER A 66 -19.87 8.44 -2.06
CA SER A 66 -21.15 9.07 -1.75
C SER A 66 -20.99 10.41 -1.03
N ILE A 67 -20.07 10.52 -0.08
CA ILE A 67 -19.83 11.76 0.66
C ILE A 67 -19.18 12.81 -0.25
N SER A 68 -18.28 12.40 -1.14
CA SER A 68 -17.68 13.30 -2.14
C SER A 68 -18.75 13.93 -3.03
N ASP A 69 -19.71 13.15 -3.52
CA ASP A 69 -20.82 13.65 -4.33
C ASP A 69 -21.69 14.65 -3.55
N ILE A 70 -22.01 14.34 -2.28
CA ILE A 70 -22.78 15.24 -1.41
C ILE A 70 -22.03 16.56 -1.15
N ALA A 71 -20.73 16.48 -0.84
CA ALA A 71 -19.91 17.64 -0.55
C ALA A 71 -19.73 18.53 -1.79
N ASN A 72 -19.51 17.92 -2.95
CA ASN A 72 -19.42 18.63 -4.22
C ASN A 72 -20.75 19.30 -4.56
N HIS A 73 -21.87 18.58 -4.45
CA HIS A 73 -23.19 19.16 -4.67
C HIS A 73 -23.43 20.36 -3.75
N LEU A 74 -23.14 20.22 -2.45
CA LEU A 74 -23.25 21.33 -1.49
C LEU A 74 -22.37 22.52 -1.86
N ALA A 75 -21.13 22.29 -2.32
CA ALA A 75 -20.23 23.37 -2.73
C ALA A 75 -20.78 24.19 -3.91
N PHE A 76 -21.60 23.59 -4.78
CA PHE A 76 -22.29 24.33 -5.85
C PHE A 76 -23.50 25.12 -5.36
N GLU A 77 -24.23 24.62 -4.36
CA GLU A 77 -25.47 25.24 -3.83
C GLU A 77 -25.22 26.46 -2.94
N ILE A 78 -24.04 26.57 -2.30
CA ILE A 78 -23.72 27.67 -1.38
C ILE A 78 -22.75 28.68 -2.01
N GLU A 79 -22.74 29.91 -1.51
CA GLU A 79 -21.92 31.01 -2.03
C GLU A 79 -20.96 31.59 -0.97
N GLY A 80 -20.02 32.42 -1.43
CA GLY A 80 -19.11 33.18 -0.57
C GLY A 80 -18.17 32.31 0.25
N SER A 81 -17.91 32.70 1.50
CA SER A 81 -16.97 32.01 2.38
C SER A 81 -17.41 30.59 2.75
N GLN A 82 -18.71 30.31 2.76
CA GLN A 82 -19.23 28.97 3.06
C GLN A 82 -18.89 27.98 1.94
N ARG A 83 -18.88 28.41 0.68
CA ARG A 83 -18.41 27.59 -0.45
C ARG A 83 -16.98 27.12 -0.24
N ASN A 84 -16.10 27.99 0.26
CA ASN A 84 -14.71 27.64 0.52
C ASN A 84 -14.59 26.56 1.62
N VAL A 85 -15.51 26.55 2.60
CA VAL A 85 -15.56 25.49 3.61
C VAL A 85 -15.97 24.16 2.98
N ALA A 86 -17.01 24.14 2.14
CA ALA A 86 -17.42 22.92 1.42
C ALA A 86 -16.31 22.39 0.49
N LEU A 87 -15.63 23.27 -0.25
CA LEU A 87 -14.48 22.88 -1.07
C LEU A 87 -13.32 22.33 -0.22
N GLY A 88 -13.11 22.89 0.99
CA GLY A 88 -12.16 22.34 1.96
C GLY A 88 -12.48 20.91 2.36
N ILE A 89 -13.76 20.60 2.58
CA ILE A 89 -14.24 19.24 2.84
C ILE A 89 -13.95 18.33 1.64
N CYS A 90 -14.30 18.75 0.41
CA CYS A 90 -14.00 17.98 -0.81
C CYS A 90 -12.50 17.64 -0.89
N ARG A 91 -11.62 18.62 -0.63
CA ARG A 91 -10.17 18.40 -0.68
C ARG A 91 -9.67 17.41 0.38
N MET A 92 -10.26 17.42 1.57
CA MET A 92 -9.94 16.43 2.61
C MET A 92 -10.40 15.03 2.20
N LEU A 93 -11.59 14.91 1.60
CA LEU A 93 -12.13 13.63 1.14
C LEU A 93 -11.28 12.99 0.04
N GLU A 94 -10.79 13.78 -0.92
CA GLU A 94 -9.82 13.30 -1.93
C GLU A 94 -8.57 12.71 -1.26
N GLY A 95 -8.08 13.36 -0.20
CA GLY A 95 -6.94 12.87 0.58
C GLY A 95 -7.22 11.56 1.30
N VAL A 96 -8.44 11.38 1.82
CA VAL A 96 -8.85 10.13 2.49
C VAL A 96 -9.05 9.00 1.48
N GLN A 97 -9.61 9.27 0.30
CA GLN A 97 -9.79 8.27 -0.75
C GLN A 97 -8.47 7.61 -1.16
N LEU A 98 -7.39 8.40 -1.28
CA LEU A 98 -6.04 7.90 -1.59
C LEU A 98 -5.43 6.99 -0.50
N LEU A 99 -6.04 6.92 0.69
CA LEU A 99 -5.62 5.98 1.74
C LEU A 99 -6.35 4.64 1.65
N VAL A 100 -7.42 4.57 0.86
CA VAL A 100 -8.31 3.39 0.72
C VAL A 100 -8.15 2.73 -0.65
N ASP A 101 -7.90 3.51 -1.71
CA ASP A 101 -7.59 3.04 -3.07
C ASP A 101 -6.12 2.59 -3.24
#